data_AF-A0A1G6L3Y6-F1
#
_entry.id   AF-A0A1G6L3Y6-F1
#
_cell.length_a   1.000
_cell.length_b   1.000
_cell.length_c   1.000
_cell.angle_alpha   90.00
_cell.angle_beta   90.00
_cell.angle_gamma   90.00
#
_symmetry.space_group_name_H-M   'P 1'
#
loop_
_entity.id
_entity.type
_entity.pdbx_description
1 polymer ?
#
loop_
_entity_poly.entity_id
_entity_poly.type
_entity_poly.pdbx_seq_one_letter_code
_entity_poly.pdbx_strand_id
1 'polypeptide(L)'
;MPTSPAPPYRWCMDTPRIGHNGGPPLDPEESWRGYVWRRAHKKAWKTPPREIALRRLARAEELGMSYKDYTLEILERGRYL
;
A
#
# COMPACT_ATOMS: atom_id res chain seq x y z
N MET A 1 30.91 -46.40 25.05
CA MET A 1 29.66 -45.61 25.01
C MET A 1 29.93 -44.27 24.34
N PRO A 2 29.57 -44.05 23.06
CA PRO A 2 29.54 -42.71 22.52
C PRO A 2 28.19 -42.06 22.87
N THR A 3 28.22 -40.99 23.66
CA THR A 3 27.07 -40.10 23.89
C THR A 3 26.82 -39.31 22.61
N SER A 4 25.72 -39.60 21.92
CA SER A 4 25.27 -38.85 20.74
C SER A 4 24.77 -37.47 21.18
N PRO A 5 25.29 -36.35 20.67
CA PRO A 5 24.72 -35.04 20.98
C PRO A 5 23.43 -34.86 20.17
N ALA A 6 22.34 -34.55 20.88
CA ALA A 6 21.07 -34.18 20.28
C ALA A 6 21.25 -33.04 19.25
N PRO A 7 20.51 -33.05 18.12
CA PRO A 7 20.66 -32.01 17.11
C PRO A 7 20.25 -30.64 17.68
N PRO A 8 21.06 -29.60 17.46
CA PRO A 8 20.77 -28.28 17.99
C PRO A 8 19.63 -27.67 17.15
N TYR A 9 18.56 -27.28 17.85
CA TYR A 9 17.47 -26.42 17.39
C TYR A 9 16.81 -26.82 16.04
N ARG A 10 15.84 -27.74 16.07
CA ARG A 10 14.81 -27.74 15.03
C ARG A 10 13.80 -26.65 15.36
N TRP A 11 13.91 -25.51 14.68
CA TRP A 11 12.91 -24.44 14.70
C TRP A 11 11.52 -25.03 14.47
N CYS A 12 10.74 -25.14 15.55
CA CYS A 12 9.36 -25.60 15.54
C CYS A 12 8.47 -24.41 15.95
N MET A 13 8.51 -23.34 15.16
CA MET A 13 7.63 -22.17 15.20
C MET A 13 7.65 -21.69 13.74
N ASP A 14 6.70 -21.94 12.85
CA ASP A 14 5.31 -21.50 12.86
C ASP A 14 4.52 -22.38 11.88
N THR A 15 4.11 -23.58 12.30
CA THR A 15 3.04 -24.28 11.59
C THR A 15 1.80 -24.18 12.46
N PRO A 16 0.75 -23.46 12.04
CA PRO A 16 -0.49 -23.43 12.79
C PRO A 16 -0.97 -24.87 12.97
N ARG A 17 -1.04 -25.33 14.22
CA ARG A 17 -1.58 -26.67 14.53
C ARG A 17 -3.03 -26.74 14.05
N ILE A 18 -3.50 -27.93 13.71
CA ILE A 18 -4.90 -28.17 13.33
C ILE A 18 -5.84 -27.51 14.37
N GLY A 19 -6.72 -26.61 13.93
CA GLY A 19 -7.59 -25.81 14.79
C GLY A 19 -7.09 -24.39 15.16
N HIS A 20 -5.91 -23.97 14.70
CA HIS A 20 -5.41 -22.60 14.93
C HIS A 20 -5.75 -21.67 13.76
N ASN A 21 -6.37 -20.52 14.04
CA ASN A 21 -6.71 -19.49 13.04
C ASN A 21 -5.57 -18.51 12.71
N GLY A 22 -4.37 -18.66 13.30
CA GLY A 22 -3.20 -17.81 13.03
C GLY A 22 -3.31 -16.34 13.46
N GLY A 23 -4.45 -15.92 14.04
CA GLY A 23 -4.71 -14.51 14.37
C GLY A 23 -4.88 -13.61 13.13
N PRO A 24 -5.50 -12.42 13.28
CA PRO A 24 -5.48 -11.43 12.20
C PRO A 24 -4.03 -11.00 11.92
N PRO A 25 -3.68 -10.68 10.66
CA PRO A 25 -2.35 -10.18 10.33
C PRO A 25 -1.99 -8.98 11.22
N LEU A 26 -0.84 -9.06 11.91
CA LEU A 26 -0.34 -7.96 12.74
C LEU A 26 0.18 -6.80 11.89
N ASP A 27 0.48 -7.05 10.61
CA ASP A 27 0.77 -6.00 9.65
C ASP A 27 -0.53 -5.27 9.25
N PRO A 28 -0.66 -3.98 9.58
CA PRO A 28 -1.82 -3.18 9.16
C PRO A 28 -2.00 -3.14 7.63
N GLU A 29 -0.95 -3.35 6.83
CA GLU A 29 -1.01 -3.42 5.36
C GLU A 29 -1.62 -4.72 4.82
N GLU A 30 -1.51 -5.81 5.58
CA GLU A 30 -2.10 -7.13 5.26
C GLU A 30 -3.54 -7.26 5.78
N SER A 31 -4.05 -6.26 6.49
CA SER A 31 -5.43 -6.20 6.91
C SER A 31 -6.39 -5.95 5.74
N TRP A 32 -7.64 -6.42 5.87
CA TRP A 32 -8.72 -6.08 4.92
C TRP A 32 -8.88 -4.57 4.72
N ARG A 33 -8.72 -3.78 5.79
CA ARG A 33 -8.76 -2.32 5.73
C ARG A 33 -7.61 -1.76 4.87
N GLY A 34 -6.39 -2.26 5.05
CA GLY A 34 -5.22 -1.89 4.25
C GLY A 34 -5.39 -2.24 2.76
N TYR A 35 -5.99 -3.40 2.47
CA TYR A 35 -6.37 -3.78 1.11
C TYR A 35 -7.36 -2.79 0.47
N VAL A 36 -8.47 -2.49 1.17
CA VAL A 36 -9.49 -1.56 0.67
C VAL A 36 -8.91 -0.16 0.45
N TRP A 37 -8.08 0.32 1.38
CA TRP A 37 -7.43 1.63 1.27
C TRP A 37 -6.49 1.72 0.05
N ARG A 38 -5.59 0.74 -0.14
CA ARG A 38 -4.72 0.69 -1.33
C ARG A 38 -5.52 0.65 -2.62
N ARG A 39 -6.63 -0.10 -2.65
CA ARG A 39 -7.51 -0.17 -3.83
C ARG A 39 -8.15 1.18 -4.12
N ALA A 40 -8.66 1.87 -3.12
CA ALA A 40 -9.24 3.21 -3.26
C ALA A 40 -8.19 4.23 -3.70
N HIS A 41 -7.00 4.21 -3.08
CA HIS A 41 -5.87 5.07 -3.44
C HIS A 41 -5.46 4.86 -4.90
N LYS A 42 -5.24 3.61 -5.34
CA LYS A 42 -4.92 3.28 -6.74
C LYS A 42 -6.01 3.77 -7.71
N LYS A 43 -7.29 3.69 -7.32
CA LYS A 43 -8.40 4.18 -8.14
C LYS A 43 -8.39 5.71 -8.26
N ALA A 44 -8.12 6.43 -7.17
CA ALA A 44 -8.05 7.89 -7.15
C ALA A 44 -6.89 8.42 -8.00
N TRP A 45 -5.74 7.73 -7.95
CA TRP A 45 -4.54 8.08 -8.71
C TRP A 45 -4.48 7.44 -10.12
N LYS A 46 -5.60 6.91 -10.61
CA LYS A 46 -5.65 6.36 -11.96
C LYS A 46 -5.39 7.47 -12.97
N THR A 47 -4.42 7.24 -13.86
CA THR A 47 -4.01 8.23 -14.87
C THR A 47 -5.22 8.67 -15.71
N PRO A 48 -5.55 9.98 -15.73
CA PRO A 48 -6.62 10.50 -16.56
C PRO A 48 -6.24 10.43 -18.04
N PRO A 49 -7.20 10.59 -18.97
CA PRO A 49 -6.91 10.75 -20.40
C PRO A 49 -5.80 11.77 -20.65
N ARG A 50 -4.96 11.50 -21.66
CA ARG A 50 -3.73 12.28 -21.95
C ARG A 50 -3.99 13.79 -22.01
N GLU A 51 -5.06 14.23 -22.65
CA GLU A 51 -5.41 15.64 -22.76
C GLU A 51 -5.64 16.31 -21.41
N ILE A 52 -6.29 15.62 -20.47
CA ILE A 52 -6.53 16.13 -19.12
C ILE A 52 -5.22 16.19 -18.34
N ALA A 53 -4.36 15.18 -18.47
CA ALA A 53 -3.05 15.17 -17.84
C ALA A 53 -2.20 16.36 -18.32
N LEU A 54 -2.21 16.66 -19.63
CA LEU A 54 -1.50 17.80 -20.21
C LEU A 54 -2.05 19.14 -19.71
N ARG A 55 -3.38 19.31 -19.63
CA ARG A 55 -3.98 20.54 -19.08
C ARG A 55 -3.60 20.76 -17.62
N ARG A 56 -3.62 19.71 -16.81
CA ARG A 56 -3.21 19.75 -15.41
C ARG A 56 -1.72 20.07 -15.26
N LEU A 57 -0.88 19.52 -16.14
CA LEU A 57 0.55 19.81 -16.15
C LEU A 57 0.82 21.27 -16.50
N ALA A 58 0.24 21.77 -17.59
CA ALA A 58 0.37 23.18 -17.99
C ALA A 58 -0.09 24.11 -16.86
N ARG A 59 -1.20 23.79 -16.18
CA ARG A 59 -1.68 24.58 -15.06
C ARG A 59 -0.76 24.54 -13.84
N ALA A 60 -0.19 23.37 -13.54
CA ALA A 60 0.79 23.23 -12.46
C ALA A 60 2.05 24.06 -12.76
N GLU A 61 2.51 24.08 -14.01
CA GLU A 61 3.65 24.89 -14.47
C GLU A 61 3.37 26.39 -14.36
N GLU A 62 2.19 26.85 -14.79
CA GLU A 62 1.75 28.24 -14.65
C GLU A 62 1.72 28.71 -13.19
N LEU A 63 1.32 27.83 -12.28
CA LEU A 63 1.25 28.08 -10.84
C LEU A 63 2.61 27.88 -10.12
N GLY A 64 3.62 27.36 -10.82
CA GLY A 64 4.93 27.05 -10.24
C GLY A 64 4.90 25.93 -9.21
N MET A 65 3.96 24.98 -9.30
CA MET A 65 3.82 23.85 -8.39
C MET A 65 4.02 22.51 -9.09
N SER A 66 4.25 21.45 -8.31
CA SER A 66 4.36 20.12 -8.90
C SER A 66 3.00 19.62 -9.40
N TYR A 67 2.99 18.83 -10.48
CA TYR A 67 1.78 18.15 -10.97
C TYR A 67 1.09 17.33 -9.87
N LYS A 68 1.88 16.76 -8.96
CA LYS A 68 1.38 15.96 -7.85
C LYS A 68 0.59 16.81 -6.86
N ASP A 69 1.11 17.98 -6.51
CA ASP A 69 0.44 18.92 -5.59
C ASP A 69 -0.81 19.50 -6.24
N TYR A 70 -0.74 19.86 -7.52
CA TYR A 70 -1.92 20.30 -8.26
C TYR A 70 -3.00 19.20 -8.33
N THR A 71 -2.59 17.95 -8.54
CA THR A 71 -3.53 16.82 -8.54
C THR A 71 -4.10 16.56 -7.15
N LEU A 72 -3.34 16.80 -6.07
CA LEU A 72 -3.84 16.72 -4.70
C LEU A 72 -4.92 17.77 -4.43
N GLU A 73 -4.78 19.00 -4.90
CA GLU A 73 -5.82 20.04 -4.77
C GLU A 73 -7.15 19.60 -5.39
N ILE A 74 -7.08 18.93 -6.56
CA ILE A 74 -8.27 18.37 -7.21
C ILE A 74 -8.85 17.21 -6.41
N LEU A 75 -8.02 16.30 -5.89
CA LEU A 75 -8.47 15.10 -5.18
C LEU A 75 -8.99 15.39 -3.77
N GLU A 76 -8.38 16.33 -3.06
CA GLU A 76 -8.70 16.68 -1.67
C GLU A 76 -9.82 17.73 -1.59
N ARG A 77 -9.72 18.80 -2.38
CA ARG A 77 -10.63 19.95 -2.32
C ARG A 77 -11.65 19.99 -3.45
N GLY A 78 -11.47 19.20 -4.50
CA GLY A 78 -12.37 19.17 -5.66
C GLY A 78 -12.30 20.43 -6.53
N ARG A 79 -11.24 21.24 -6.40
CA ARG A 79 -11.11 22.52 -7.11
C ARG A 79 -9.96 22.50 -8.12
N TYR A 80 -10.19 23.19 -9.23
CA TYR A 80 -9.14 23.53 -10.18
C TYR A 80 -8.65 24.93 -9.81
N LEU A 81 -7.38 25.02 -9.40
CA LEU A 81 -6.68 26.30 -9.26
C LEU A 81 -6.31 26.82 -10.64
#